data_AF-A0A6G8AYL2-F1
#
_entry.id   AF-A0A6G8AYL2-F1
#
_cell.length_a   1.000
_cell.length_b   1.000
_cell.length_c   1.000
_cell.angle_alpha   90.00
_cell.angle_beta   90.00
_cell.angle_gamma   90.00
#
_symmetry.space_group_name_H-M   'P 1'
#
loop_
_entity.id
_entity.type
_entity.pdbx_description
1 polymer ?
#
loop_
_entity_poly.entity_id
_entity_poly.type
_entity_poly.pdbx_seq_one_letter_code
_entity_poly.pdbx_strand_id
1 'polypeptide(L)'
;MKVFDYKEQFDVVKDRIDKMAEEQGFDPKTDEFVFVQPYSKTQAIIISAVKDDDGKRLIKMQVQDLVFVDDPIDGVLDVLGDD
;
A
#
# COMPACT_ATOMS: atom_id res chain seq x y z
N MET A 1 14.00 -7.35 -20.59
CA MET A 1 13.22 -6.73 -19.50
C MET A 1 11.88 -7.44 -19.45
N LYS A 2 11.48 -7.98 -18.29
CA LYS A 2 10.19 -8.65 -18.15
C LYS A 2 9.09 -7.58 -18.12
N VAL A 3 8.05 -7.74 -18.93
CA VAL A 3 6.84 -6.93 -18.89
C VAL A 3 5.81 -7.70 -18.09
N PHE A 4 5.10 -7.00 -17.20
CA PHE A 4 4.08 -7.59 -16.35
C PHE A 4 2.69 -7.16 -16.82
N ASP A 5 1.73 -8.09 -16.84
CA ASP A 5 0.33 -7.75 -17.06
C ASP A 5 -0.27 -7.16 -15.78
N TYR A 6 -1.03 -6.09 -15.95
CA TYR A 6 -1.62 -5.36 -14.82
C TYR A 6 -2.59 -6.20 -13.99
N LYS A 7 -3.44 -7.02 -14.64
CA LYS A 7 -4.44 -7.83 -13.92
C LYS A 7 -3.76 -8.94 -13.13
N GLU A 8 -2.78 -9.61 -13.73
CA GLU A 8 -2.00 -10.63 -13.02
C GLU A 8 -1.25 -10.04 -11.81
N GLN A 9 -0.68 -8.84 -11.96
CA GLN A 9 -0.01 -8.17 -10.85
C GLN A 9 -0.98 -7.74 -9.75
N PHE A 10 -2.22 -7.42 -10.10
CA PHE A 10 -3.23 -7.09 -9.10
C PHE A 10 -3.51 -8.26 -8.16
N ASP A 11 -3.71 -9.46 -8.71
CA ASP A 11 -3.93 -10.66 -7.90
C ASP A 11 -2.72 -10.97 -7.00
N VAL A 12 -1.50 -10.84 -7.55
CA VAL A 12 -0.25 -10.99 -6.78
C VAL A 12 -0.15 -9.98 -5.64
N VAL A 13 -0.53 -8.72 -5.87
CA VAL A 13 -0.50 -7.67 -4.84
C VAL A 13 -1.54 -7.95 -3.77
N LYS A 14 -2.74 -8.40 -4.14
CA LYS A 14 -3.78 -8.77 -3.18
C LYS A 14 -3.32 -9.89 -2.26
N ASP A 15 -2.75 -10.97 -2.81
CA ASP A 15 -2.23 -12.08 -2.00
C ASP A 15 -1.12 -11.62 -1.04
N ARG A 16 -0.30 -10.64 -1.46
CA ARG A 16 0.73 -10.05 -0.59
C ARG A 16 0.14 -9.22 0.54
N ILE A 17 -0.92 -8.47 0.27
CA ILE A 17 -1.63 -7.70 1.30
C ILE A 17 -2.21 -8.65 2.34
N ASP A 18 -2.91 -9.71 1.90
CA ASP A 18 -3.50 -10.71 2.81
C ASP A 18 -2.41 -11.36 3.68
N LYS A 19 -1.26 -11.72 3.08
CA LYS A 19 -0.12 -12.25 3.83
C LYS A 19 0.47 -11.26 4.83
N MET A 20 0.68 -10.00 4.45
CA MET A 20 1.18 -8.97 5.38
C MET A 20 0.19 -8.71 6.50
N ALA A 21 -1.10 -8.82 6.24
CA ALA A 21 -2.13 -8.67 7.24
C ALA A 21 -2.05 -9.75 8.32
N GLU A 22 -1.81 -11.00 7.93
CA GLU A 22 -1.54 -12.09 8.87
C GLU A 22 -0.26 -11.85 9.69
N GLU A 23 0.83 -11.41 9.05
CA GLU A 23 2.12 -11.20 9.70
C GLU A 23 2.15 -10.01 10.65
N GLN A 24 1.42 -8.93 10.32
CA GLN A 24 1.41 -7.67 11.08
C GLN A 24 0.17 -7.51 11.97
N GLY A 25 -0.80 -8.43 11.88
CA GLY A 25 -1.98 -8.46 12.75
C GLY A 25 -3.02 -7.37 12.46
N PHE A 26 -3.15 -6.93 11.20
CA PHE A 26 -4.22 -6.01 10.77
C PHE A 26 -5.28 -6.75 9.94
N ASP A 27 -6.49 -6.20 9.83
CA ASP A 27 -7.56 -6.73 8.98
C ASP A 27 -7.70 -5.89 7.68
N PRO A 28 -7.33 -6.44 6.51
CA PRO A 28 -7.34 -5.70 5.25
C PRO A 28 -8.76 -5.42 4.75
N LYS A 29 -9.82 -5.90 5.42
CA LYS A 29 -11.22 -5.58 5.11
C LYS A 29 -11.75 -4.40 5.90
N THR A 30 -11.16 -4.05 7.04
CA THR A 30 -11.69 -3.04 7.96
C THR A 30 -10.70 -1.93 8.26
N ASP A 31 -9.41 -2.25 8.33
CA ASP A 31 -8.35 -1.30 8.65
C ASP A 31 -7.96 -0.43 7.46
N GLU A 32 -7.52 0.78 7.75
CA GLU A 32 -6.97 1.70 6.75
C GLU A 32 -5.48 1.43 6.57
N PHE A 33 -5.02 1.35 5.33
CA PHE A 33 -3.62 1.04 5.05
C PHE A 33 -3.19 1.57 3.68
N VAL A 34 -1.87 1.66 3.49
CA VAL A 34 -1.24 1.88 2.20
C VAL A 34 -0.26 0.75 1.94
N PHE A 35 -0.36 0.14 0.76
CA PHE A 35 0.54 -0.88 0.27
C PHE A 35 1.26 -0.38 -0.98
N VAL A 36 2.59 -0.51 -1.01
CA VAL A 36 3.42 -0.07 -2.12
C VAL A 36 4.19 -1.27 -2.67
N GLN A 37 3.89 -1.66 -3.92
CA GLN A 37 4.66 -2.67 -4.65
C GLN A 37 5.59 -1.98 -5.64
N PRO A 38 6.89 -1.81 -5.31
CA PRO A 38 7.85 -1.31 -6.28
C PRO A 38 8.16 -2.36 -7.35
N TYR A 39 8.44 -1.87 -8.55
CA TYR A 39 8.97 -2.59 -9.71
C TYR A 39 10.33 -1.99 -10.09
N SER A 40 11.06 -2.69 -10.97
CA SER A 40 12.33 -2.17 -11.50
C SER A 40 12.14 -0.81 -12.17
N LYS A 41 13.09 0.12 -12.02
CA LYS A 41 13.07 1.47 -12.61
C LYS A 41 11.97 2.38 -12.06
N THR A 42 11.87 2.47 -10.73
CA THR A 42 11.02 3.44 -10.01
C THR A 42 9.50 3.33 -10.26
N GLN A 43 9.00 2.42 -11.07
CA GLN A 43 7.56 2.21 -11.20
C GLN A 43 7.01 1.50 -9.96
N ALA A 44 5.79 1.82 -9.55
CA ALA A 44 5.12 1.11 -8.46
C ALA A 44 3.61 1.01 -8.67
N ILE A 45 3.01 -0.03 -8.08
CA ILE A 45 1.58 -0.07 -7.79
C ILE A 45 1.40 0.39 -6.35
N ILE A 46 0.50 1.34 -6.13
CA ILE A 46 0.12 1.88 -4.82
C ILE A 46 -1.35 1.56 -4.60
N ILE A 47 -1.66 0.89 -3.50
CA ILE A 47 -3.03 0.61 -3.06
C ILE A 47 -3.24 1.30 -1.72
N SER A 48 -4.27 2.13 -1.62
CA SER A 48 -4.69 2.74 -0.35
C SER A 48 -6.12 2.31 -0.03
N ALA A 49 -6.32 1.73 1.15
CA ALA A 49 -7.62 1.50 1.72
C ALA A 49 -7.89 2.57 2.78
N VAL A 50 -8.91 3.38 2.56
CA VAL A 50 -9.31 4.47 3.47
C VAL A 50 -10.83 4.44 3.68
N LYS A 51 -11.32 5.11 4.71
CA LYS A 51 -12.75 5.40 4.88
C LYS A 51 -13.05 6.77 4.30
N ASP A 52 -14.19 6.92 3.63
CA ASP A 52 -14.71 8.22 3.22
C ASP A 52 -15.41 8.93 4.39
N ASP A 53 -15.93 10.13 4.14
CA ASP A 53 -16.61 10.95 5.15
C ASP A 53 -17.88 10.28 5.73
N ASP A 54 -18.46 9.31 5.00
CA ASP A 54 -19.60 8.51 5.45
C ASP A 54 -19.16 7.24 6.21
N GLY A 55 -17.86 7.02 6.37
CA GLY A 55 -17.30 5.80 6.95
C GLY A 55 -17.31 4.59 6.02
N LYS A 56 -17.63 4.75 4.73
CA LYS A 56 -17.59 3.67 3.74
C LYS A 56 -16.15 3.43 3.30
N ARG A 57 -15.80 2.17 3.11
CA ARG A 57 -14.47 1.77 2.65
C ARG A 57 -14.27 2.13 1.18
N LEU A 58 -13.21 2.88 0.91
CA LEU A 58 -12.74 3.25 -0.41
C LEU A 58 -11.36 2.63 -0.65
N ILE A 59 -11.25 1.81 -1.68
CA ILE A 59 -9.97 1.30 -2.17
C ILE A 59 -9.55 2.14 -3.37
N LYS A 60 -8.44 2.86 -3.26
CA LYS A 60 -7.81 3.56 -4.40
C LYS A 60 -6.60 2.77 -4.84
N MET A 61 -6.47 2.60 -6.14
CA MET A 61 -5.33 1.96 -6.76
C MET A 61 -4.73 2.91 -7.79
N GLN A 62 -3.40 3.05 -7.74
CA GLN A 62 -2.64 3.89 -8.63
C GLN A 62 -1.45 3.12 -9.18
N VAL A 63 -1.17 3.31 -10.45
CA VAL A 63 0.10 2.90 -11.07
C VAL A 63 0.89 4.17 -11.32
N GLN A 64 2.09 4.23 -10.77
CA GLN A 64 2.97 5.39 -10.89
C GLN A 64 4.24 4.98 -11.60
N ASP A 65 4.63 5.69 -12.66
CA ASP A 65 5.85 5.39 -13.42
C ASP A 65 7.13 5.76 -12.65
N LEU A 66 7.04 6.72 -11.73
CA LEU A 66 8.15 7.20 -10.92
C LEU A 66 7.71 7.34 -9.45
N VAL A 67 8.31 6.52 -8.59
CA VAL A 67 8.18 6.53 -7.13
C VAL A 67 9.59 6.40 -6.54
N PHE A 68 9.90 7.30 -5.62
CA PHE A 68 11.13 7.30 -4.84
C PHE A 68 10.77 6.93 -3.41
N VAL A 69 11.32 5.81 -2.93
CA VAL A 69 11.19 5.36 -1.54
C VAL A 69 12.55 5.57 -0.91
N ASP A 70 12.61 6.44 0.09
CA ASP A 70 13.84 6.73 0.83
C ASP A 70 14.09 5.67 1.91
N ASP A 71 15.28 5.68 2.51
CA ASP A 71 15.62 4.79 3.61
C ASP A 71 14.73 5.07 4.84
N PRO A 72 14.28 4.04 5.59
CA PRO A 72 13.50 4.24 6.80
C PRO A 72 14.26 5.06 7.85
N ILE A 73 13.56 5.97 8.52
CA ILE A 73 14.06 6.68 9.69
C ILE A 73 13.67 5.86 10.93
N ASP A 74 14.62 5.58 11.81
CA ASP A 74 14.36 4.90 13.08
C ASP A 74 13.48 5.77 13.99
N GLY A 75 12.27 5.29 14.30
CA GLY A 75 11.34 5.96 15.21
C GLY A 75 9.88 5.78 14.81
N VAL A 76 9.01 6.50 15.51
CA VAL A 76 7.59 6.65 15.18
C VAL A 76 7.32 8.13 14.94
N LEU A 77 6.66 8.45 13.82
CA LEU A 77 6.23 9.81 13.55
C LEU A 77 5.00 10.12 14.42
N ASP A 78 5.16 10.98 15.41
CA ASP A 78 4.03 11.58 16.10
C ASP A 78 3.48 12.73 15.26
N VAL A 79 2.29 12.52 14.70
CA VAL A 79 1.60 13.49 13.83
C VAL A 79 0.70 14.42 14.65
N LEU A 80 0.30 14.01 15.86
CA LEU A 80 -0.66 14.75 16.65
C LEU A 80 -0.01 15.63 17.71
N GLY A 81 1.22 15.29 18.13
CA GLY A 81 2.00 16.09 19.06
C GLY A 81 1.28 16.26 20.39
N ASP A 82 1.54 15.38 21.35
CA ASP A 82 1.26 15.75 22.75
C ASP A 82 2.29 16.82 23.16
N ASP A 83 1.85 18.06 23.35
CA ASP A 83 2.58 19.04 24.20
C ASP A 83 2.62 18.54 25.65
#